data_AF-A0A1I8EQK6-F1
#
_entry.id   AF-A0A1I8EQK6-F1
#
_cell.length_a   1.000
_cell.length_b   1.000
_cell.length_c   1.000
_cell.angle_alpha   90.00
_cell.angle_beta   90.00
_cell.angle_gamma   90.00
#
_symmetry.space_group_name_H-M   'P 1'
#
loop_
_entity.id
_entity.type
_entity.pdbx_description
1 polymer ?
#
loop_
_entity_poly.entity_id
_entity_poly.type
_entity_poly.pdbx_seq_one_letter_code
_entity_poly.pdbx_strand_id
1 'polypeptide(L)'
;MLVLLFLNAVCYDLMVVQRVTRSIFFNRVLFIKGIDPHYQCAAKAIQKVYGIAPDYIREGDSIPVTTIFQEMTRSSVLLLPIGSSDDMAHSQNERINLVNYMDGIKLLGALHP
;
A
#
# COMPACT_ATOMS: atom_id res chain seq x y z
N MET A 1 -10.39 12.60 -8.61
CA MET A 1 -11.76 13.15 -8.69
C MET A 1 -12.26 13.47 -7.29
N LEU A 2 -12.26 14.77 -6.96
CA LEU A 2 -12.88 15.46 -5.81
C LEU A 2 -13.24 14.66 -4.52
N VAL A 3 -12.25 14.41 -3.65
CA VAL A 3 -12.44 14.28 -2.19
C VAL A 3 -11.28 14.99 -1.50
N LEU A 4 -11.28 16.32 -1.57
CA LEU A 4 -10.26 17.16 -0.95
C LEU A 4 -10.90 18.07 0.11
N LEU A 5 -11.63 17.53 1.10
CA LEU A 5 -12.20 18.37 2.18
C LEU A 5 -12.52 17.69 3.53
N PHE A 6 -12.04 16.47 3.83
CA PHE A 6 -12.26 15.87 5.17
C PHE A 6 -11.05 15.13 5.80
N LEU A 7 -9.83 15.31 5.28
CA LEU A 7 -8.63 14.60 5.77
C LEU A 7 -7.48 15.51 6.24
N ASN A 8 -7.74 16.79 6.49
CA ASN A 8 -6.69 17.75 6.88
C ASN A 8 -6.26 17.70 8.36
N ALA A 9 -6.79 16.79 9.19
CA ALA A 9 -6.38 16.67 10.60
C ALA A 9 -5.64 15.37 10.96
N VAL A 10 -5.70 14.33 10.11
CA VAL A 10 -4.99 13.04 10.36
C VAL A 10 -3.75 12.89 9.46
N CYS A 11 -3.69 13.59 8.33
CA CYS A 11 -2.55 13.50 7.41
C CYS A 11 -1.29 14.27 7.85
N TYR A 12 -1.39 15.30 8.70
CA TYR A 12 -0.22 16.13 9.03
C TYR A 12 0.81 15.42 9.92
N ASP A 13 0.39 14.57 10.86
CA ASP A 13 1.34 13.75 11.64
C ASP A 13 1.93 12.59 10.81
N LEU A 14 1.26 12.19 9.72
CA LEU A 14 1.74 11.18 8.77
C LEU A 14 2.68 11.74 7.68
N MET A 15 2.70 13.06 7.47
CA MET A 15 3.46 13.72 6.38
C MET A 15 4.99 13.62 6.52
N VAL A 16 5.53 13.25 7.68
CA VAL A 16 6.98 13.07 7.86
C VAL A 16 7.46 11.68 7.36
N VAL A 17 6.57 10.71 7.14
CA VAL A 17 6.92 9.28 6.89
C VAL A 17 6.70 8.82 5.44
N GLN A 18 6.14 9.64 4.55
CA GLN A 18 5.75 9.19 3.19
C GLN A 18 6.84 9.30 2.10
N ARG A 19 8.11 9.55 2.45
CA ARG A 19 9.18 9.75 1.43
C ARG A 19 9.49 8.47 0.60
N VAL A 20 8.96 7.33 1.01
CA VAL A 20 8.81 6.08 0.26
C VAL A 20 7.51 5.45 0.78
N THR A 21 6.54 5.09 -0.04
CA THR A 21 5.34 4.39 0.47
C THR A 21 5.71 3.06 1.10
N ARG A 22 5.40 2.91 2.38
CA ARG A 22 5.80 1.81 3.26
C ARG A 22 4.58 1.18 3.91
N SER A 23 3.53 0.95 3.13
CA SER A 23 2.22 0.64 3.67
C SER A 23 1.64 -0.63 3.07
N ILE A 24 0.74 -1.30 3.77
CA ILE A 24 -0.05 -2.42 3.23
C ILE A 24 -1.51 -1.96 3.15
N PHE A 25 -2.16 -2.11 1.99
CA PHE A 25 -3.53 -1.62 1.77
C PHE A 25 -4.61 -2.70 1.92
N PHE A 26 -5.77 -2.27 2.43
CA PHE A 26 -6.99 -3.08 2.52
C PHE A 26 -8.10 -2.55 1.62
N ASN A 27 -8.74 -3.44 0.87
CA ASN A 27 -10.00 -3.13 0.20
C ASN A 27 -11.18 -3.59 1.04
N ARG A 28 -12.03 -2.64 1.47
CA ARG A 28 -13.39 -2.67 2.09
C ARG A 28 -13.85 -3.83 3.02
N VAL A 29 -13.10 -4.91 3.21
CA VAL A 29 -13.36 -6.01 4.13
C VAL A 29 -12.27 -6.03 5.18
N LEU A 30 -12.72 -6.08 6.42
CA LEU A 30 -11.95 -5.85 7.63
C LEU A 30 -11.00 -7.04 7.91
N PHE A 31 -9.89 -7.16 7.17
CA PHE A 31 -8.83 -8.07 7.58
C PHE A 31 -8.04 -7.39 8.70
N ILE A 32 -8.36 -7.81 9.91
CA ILE A 32 -7.75 -7.29 11.13
C ILE A 32 -6.28 -7.75 11.16
N LYS A 33 -5.40 -6.80 11.46
CA LYS A 33 -3.98 -6.97 11.82
C LYS A 33 -3.71 -8.36 12.45
N GLY A 34 -2.87 -9.15 11.80
CA GLY A 34 -2.19 -10.30 12.42
C GLY A 34 -2.76 -11.70 12.16
N ILE A 35 -3.93 -11.84 11.55
CA ILE A 35 -4.55 -13.19 11.36
C ILE A 35 -4.09 -13.83 10.06
N ASP A 36 -3.89 -13.04 9.01
CA ASP A 36 -3.64 -13.56 7.68
C ASP A 36 -2.14 -13.78 7.40
N PRO A 37 -1.71 -15.02 7.05
CA PRO A 37 -0.32 -15.31 6.69
C PRO A 37 0.23 -14.46 5.54
N HIS A 38 -0.61 -14.09 4.57
CA HIS A 38 -0.18 -13.29 3.41
C HIS A 38 0.25 -11.88 3.81
N TYR A 39 -0.44 -11.28 4.80
CA TYR A 39 -0.08 -9.98 5.34
C TYR A 39 1.20 -10.04 6.17
N GLN A 40 1.42 -11.13 6.90
CA GLN A 40 2.67 -11.34 7.65
C GLN A 40 3.87 -11.54 6.72
N CYS A 41 3.70 -12.31 5.63
CA CYS A 41 4.71 -12.46 4.58
C CYS A 41 5.08 -11.10 3.98
N ALA A 42 4.08 -10.31 3.59
CA ALA A 42 4.28 -8.98 3.06
C ALA A 42 5.02 -8.07 4.04
N ALA A 43 4.64 -8.10 5.32
CA ALA A 43 5.30 -7.30 6.33
C ALA A 43 6.78 -7.65 6.52
N LYS A 44 7.12 -8.94 6.48
CA LYS A 44 8.51 -9.40 6.50
C LYS A 44 9.28 -8.97 5.25
N ALA A 45 8.66 -9.05 4.07
CA ALA A 45 9.28 -8.62 2.82
C ALA A 45 9.57 -7.10 2.82
N ILE A 46 8.61 -6.30 3.30
CA ILE A 46 8.79 -4.84 3.45
C ILE A 46 9.89 -4.54 4.46
N GLN A 47 9.87 -5.17 5.63
CA GLN A 47 10.93 -5.01 6.65
C GLN A 47 12.32 -5.38 6.11
N LYS A 48 12.42 -6.39 5.25
CA LYS A 48 13.68 -6.83 4.63
C LYS A 48 14.21 -5.84 3.60
N VAL A 49 13.34 -5.26 2.78
CA VAL A 49 13.76 -4.34 1.70
C VAL A 49 13.98 -2.92 2.22
N TYR A 50 13.09 -2.43 3.09
CA TYR A 50 13.08 -1.05 3.55
C TYR A 50 13.68 -0.86 4.95
N GLY A 51 14.00 -1.94 5.67
CA GLY A 51 14.65 -1.90 6.98
C GLY A 51 13.74 -1.47 8.15
N ILE A 52 12.44 -1.27 7.91
CA ILE A 52 11.47 -0.83 8.91
C ILE A 52 10.14 -1.57 8.75
N ALA A 53 9.38 -1.67 9.85
CA ALA A 53 8.10 -2.35 9.84
C ALA A 53 7.08 -1.49 9.06
N PRO A 54 6.23 -2.09 8.21
CA PRO A 54 5.23 -1.32 7.48
C PRO A 54 4.07 -0.88 8.38
N ASP A 55 3.46 0.22 7.98
CA ASP A 55 2.16 0.62 8.47
C ASP A 55 1.05 -0.09 7.69
N TYR A 56 -0.05 -0.40 8.37
CA TYR A 56 -1.25 -0.99 7.77
C TYR A 56 -2.27 0.13 7.56
N ILE A 57 -2.58 0.45 6.31
CA ILE A 57 -3.42 1.61 5.98
C ILE A 57 -4.60 1.23 5.10
N ARG A 58 -5.59 2.11 5.07
CA ARG A 58 -6.73 2.05 4.14
C ARG A 58 -6.61 3.24 3.20
N GLU A 59 -6.94 3.02 1.93
CA GLU A 59 -6.92 4.07 0.92
C GLU A 59 -8.31 4.52 0.53
N GLY A 60 -8.37 5.76 0.02
CA GLY A 60 -9.58 6.31 -0.59
C GLY A 60 -9.75 5.87 -2.05
N ASP A 61 -8.69 5.39 -2.69
CA ASP A 61 -8.73 4.95 -4.08
C ASP A 61 -9.49 3.64 -4.25
N SER A 62 -10.18 3.53 -5.39
CA SER A 62 -11.05 2.40 -5.69
C SER A 62 -10.45 1.53 -6.79
N ILE A 63 -10.25 0.26 -6.48
CA ILE A 63 -9.85 -0.79 -7.43
C ILE A 63 -10.95 -1.86 -7.42
N PRO A 64 -12.03 -1.72 -8.23
CA PRO A 64 -13.23 -2.55 -8.10
C PRO A 64 -13.00 -4.06 -8.23
N VAL A 65 -11.99 -4.47 -9.01
CA VAL A 65 -11.71 -5.88 -9.28
C VAL A 65 -11.20 -6.64 -8.04
N THR A 66 -10.67 -5.96 -7.02
CA THR A 66 -10.20 -6.65 -5.81
C THR A 66 -11.34 -7.35 -5.06
N THR A 67 -12.53 -6.74 -5.06
CA THR A 67 -13.70 -7.32 -4.41
C THR A 67 -14.13 -8.58 -5.17
N ILE A 68 -14.11 -8.53 -6.50
CA ILE A 68 -14.41 -9.67 -7.36
C ILE A 68 -13.40 -10.80 -7.12
N PHE A 69 -12.10 -10.50 -7.07
CA PHE A 69 -11.09 -11.51 -6.76
C PHE A 69 -11.33 -12.16 -5.41
N GLN A 70 -11.63 -11.38 -4.38
CA GLN A 70 -11.89 -11.89 -3.05
C GLN A 70 -13.13 -12.79 -3.00
N GLU A 71 -14.23 -12.39 -3.63
CA GLU A 71 -15.47 -13.17 -3.69
C GLU A 71 -15.31 -14.47 -4.47
N MET A 72 -14.62 -14.41 -5.62
CA MET A 72 -14.45 -15.56 -6.52
C MET A 72 -13.42 -16.56 -6.00
N THR A 73 -12.29 -16.09 -5.47
CA THR A 73 -11.21 -16.95 -5.00
C THR A 73 -11.38 -17.39 -3.55
N ARG A 74 -12.27 -16.73 -2.80
CA ARG A 74 -12.41 -16.88 -1.34
C ARG A 74 -11.08 -16.79 -0.60
N SER A 75 -10.14 -16.06 -1.18
CA SER A 75 -8.79 -15.89 -0.68
C SER A 75 -8.56 -14.42 -0.34
N SER A 76 -7.60 -14.17 0.53
CA SER A 76 -7.20 -12.82 0.89
C SER A 76 -6.63 -12.07 -0.31
N VAL A 77 -7.05 -10.82 -0.49
CA VAL A 77 -6.43 -9.92 -1.45
C VAL A 77 -5.52 -8.97 -0.70
N LEU A 78 -4.27 -8.90 -1.16
CA LEU A 78 -3.24 -8.03 -0.63
C LEU A 78 -2.89 -6.98 -1.69
N LEU A 79 -2.75 -5.73 -1.26
CA LEU A 79 -2.32 -4.62 -2.10
C LEU A 79 -1.03 -4.05 -1.53
N LEU A 80 0.01 -3.99 -2.38
CA LEU A 80 1.34 -3.50 -2.04
C LEU A 80 1.68 -2.25 -2.87
N PRO A 81 1.79 -1.07 -2.25
CA PRO A 81 2.26 0.15 -2.91
C PRO A 81 3.73 0.02 -3.31
N ILE A 82 4.02 0.57 -4.48
CA ILE A 82 5.40 0.84 -4.93
C ILE A 82 5.64 2.35 -4.99
N GLY A 83 4.69 3.12 -5.52
CA GLY A 83 4.83 4.56 -5.75
C GLY A 83 4.60 5.44 -4.53
N SER A 84 5.29 6.58 -4.44
CA SER A 84 5.21 7.53 -3.32
C SER A 84 3.87 8.27 -3.25
N SER A 85 3.55 8.88 -2.10
CA SER A 85 2.32 9.68 -1.96
C SER A 85 2.29 10.96 -2.80
N ASP A 86 3.46 11.40 -3.27
CA ASP A 86 3.66 12.56 -4.14
C ASP A 86 3.92 12.19 -5.61
N ASP A 87 3.57 10.96 -6.01
CA ASP A 87 3.66 10.51 -7.40
C ASP A 87 2.57 11.13 -8.29
N MET A 88 1.55 11.76 -7.69
CA MET A 88 0.54 12.57 -8.37
C MET A 88 -0.24 11.80 -9.45
N ALA A 89 -0.65 10.57 -9.15
CA ALA A 89 -1.45 9.75 -10.07
C ALA A 89 -2.67 10.53 -10.59
N HIS A 90 -2.90 10.47 -11.91
CA HIS A 90 -3.97 11.20 -12.61
C HIS A 90 -3.87 12.74 -12.56
N SER A 91 -2.68 13.28 -12.33
CA SER A 91 -2.44 14.73 -12.31
C SER A 91 -1.31 15.13 -13.29
N GLN A 92 -1.07 16.43 -13.39
CA GLN A 92 0.09 16.95 -14.13
C GLN A 92 1.39 16.56 -13.40
N ASN A 93 2.43 16.26 -14.17
CA ASN A 93 3.73 15.79 -13.67
C ASN A 93 3.66 14.48 -12.87
N GLU A 94 2.75 13.57 -13.23
CA GLU A 94 2.76 12.20 -12.74
C GLU A 94 4.15 11.58 -12.94
N ARG A 95 4.67 10.97 -11.87
CA ARG A 95 6.04 10.45 -11.82
C ARG A 95 6.12 9.24 -10.92
N ILE A 96 7.20 8.46 -11.07
CA ILE A 96 7.58 7.43 -10.12
C ILE A 96 9.05 7.63 -9.75
N ASN A 97 9.34 7.63 -8.45
CA ASN A 97 10.72 7.70 -7.98
C ASN A 97 11.49 6.43 -8.38
N LEU A 98 12.67 6.59 -8.97
CA LEU A 98 13.52 5.46 -9.37
C LEU A 98 13.89 4.56 -8.20
N VAL A 99 14.11 5.14 -7.00
CA VAL A 99 14.39 4.34 -5.79
C VAL A 99 13.19 3.45 -5.47
N ASN A 100 11.99 4.02 -5.45
CA ASN A 100 10.75 3.27 -5.23
C ASN A 100 10.52 2.20 -6.28
N TYR A 101 10.76 2.51 -7.56
CA TYR A 101 10.64 1.54 -8.64
C TYR A 101 11.59 0.35 -8.45
N MET A 102 12.87 0.61 -8.17
CA MET A 102 13.89 -0.43 -7.97
C MET A 102 13.63 -1.25 -6.70
N ASP A 103 13.31 -0.59 -5.59
CA ASP A 103 13.03 -1.27 -4.33
C ASP A 103 11.67 -1.99 -4.36
N GLY A 104 10.71 -1.50 -5.14
CA GLY A 104 9.46 -2.18 -5.43
C GLY A 104 9.68 -3.50 -6.15
N ILE A 105 10.61 -3.55 -7.12
CA ILE A 105 11.02 -4.80 -7.77
C ILE A 105 11.64 -5.77 -6.74
N LYS A 106 12.51 -5.27 -5.86
CA LYS A 106 13.09 -6.09 -4.77
C LYS A 106 12.02 -6.59 -3.81
N LEU A 107 11.04 -5.75 -3.49
CA LEU A 107 9.90 -6.11 -2.63
C LEU A 107 9.12 -7.26 -3.25
N LEU A 108 8.74 -7.15 -4.52
CA LEU A 108 8.05 -8.22 -5.23
C LEU A 108 8.88 -9.51 -5.29
N GLY A 109 10.19 -9.42 -5.49
CA GLY A 109 11.09 -10.58 -5.44
C GLY A 109 11.26 -11.18 -4.04
N ALA A 110 11.01 -10.40 -2.98
CA ALA A 110 11.08 -10.85 -1.59
C ALA A 110 9.74 -11.45 -1.09
N LEU A 111 8.67 -11.38 -1.87
CA LEU A 111 7.39 -12.03 -1.54
C LEU A 111 7.49 -13.53 -1.79
N HIS A 112 7.88 -14.25 -0.75
CA HIS A 112 7.80 -15.70 -0.70
C HIS A 112 7.10 -16.15 0.60
N PRO A 113 6.37 -17.27 0.59
CA PRO A 113 5.82 -17.86 1.81
C PRO A 113 6.91 -18.16 2.87
#